data_AF-A0A2R6NN01-F1
#
_entry.id   AF-A0A2R6NN01-F1
#
_cell.length_a   1.000
_cell.length_b   1.000
_cell.length_c   1.000
_cell.angle_alpha   90.00
_cell.angle_beta   90.00
_cell.angle_gamma   90.00
#
_symmetry.space_group_name_H-M   'P 1'
#
loop_
_entity.id
_entity.type
_entity.pdbx_description
1 polymer ?
#
loop_
_entity_poly.entity_id
_entity_poly.type
_entity_poly.pdbx_seq_one_letter_code
_entity_poly.pdbx_strand_id
1 'polypeptide(L)'
;MDLNVQHSHQPSQENGFTIKSFAFSRASSHFVPQRAAPKQGAILVSIIRTVDGALRVQILAVGDDQGIVTLGDLPVPIVKSDIVDSSCSGSGWISILARTGEWSSFQLESADFTTLMLTPATPLSLQNLSFIPPIQSSDPLSHPHLDEISLLSVGSSHVLLASFAVGPTHEITLLLWDLQYSVVLASHVISIPSTVHRTKRHGISLHFGGAGPDLSQALLVLSPGSQPSLTNGDSGARSAADSAAQKSSVLVVPFSVPPTSTIANALGRAPASNKWIAPSKSRDSQTSAGGVNDAQDKVLKAMSAAVDSKRIQGADEAFFAWVSEAQAKVDSANAAPKKLAAKLPLGHQFVKRVLEVVLRSPKNPDADILYSPKVVRYLLEKRLVSAGMVPGGLFSALRLRKDWASDCLR
;
A
#
# COMPACT_ATOMS: atom_id res chain seq x y z
N MET A 1 -37.29 26.85 4.41
CA MET A 1 -36.71 26.22 5.60
C MET A 1 -35.50 27.04 5.94
N ASP A 2 -35.54 27.77 7.05
CA ASP A 2 -34.39 28.55 7.51
C ASP A 2 -33.43 27.62 8.24
N LEU A 3 -32.16 27.66 7.84
CA LEU A 3 -31.12 26.83 8.43
C LEU A 3 -30.72 27.47 9.77
N ASN A 4 -31.20 26.90 10.88
CA ASN A 4 -30.93 27.42 12.22
C ASN A 4 -29.65 26.81 12.79
N VAL A 5 -28.60 27.61 12.91
CA VAL A 5 -27.31 27.17 13.46
C VAL A 5 -27.42 27.15 14.99
N GLN A 6 -27.46 25.95 15.58
CA GLN A 6 -27.55 25.79 17.04
C GLN A 6 -26.20 25.93 17.74
N HIS A 7 -25.15 25.37 17.15
CA HIS A 7 -23.81 25.35 17.72
C HIS A 7 -22.77 25.59 16.64
N SER A 8 -21.70 26.31 16.99
CA SER A 8 -20.50 26.45 16.20
C SER A 8 -19.30 26.01 17.03
N HIS A 9 -18.35 25.35 16.37
CA HIS A 9 -17.11 24.92 16.99
C HIS A 9 -15.95 25.60 16.26
N GLN A 10 -15.20 26.42 16.99
CA GLN A 10 -13.95 26.94 16.47
C GLN A 10 -12.86 25.88 16.68
N PRO A 11 -12.13 25.47 15.63
CA PRO A 11 -11.02 24.56 15.79
C PRO A 11 -9.98 25.14 16.75
N SER A 12 -9.38 24.28 17.58
CA SER A 12 -8.37 24.63 18.59
C SER A 12 -7.10 25.27 18.02
N GLN A 13 -6.88 25.19 16.70
CA GLN A 13 -5.77 25.84 16.00
C GLN A 13 -6.31 26.80 14.95
N GLU A 14 -6.03 28.08 15.12
CA GLU A 14 -6.64 29.18 14.36
C GLU A 14 -6.34 29.21 12.85
N ASN A 15 -5.43 28.36 12.32
CA ASN A 15 -4.95 28.52 10.94
C ASN A 15 -4.88 27.22 10.09
N GLY A 16 -5.65 26.17 10.41
CA GLY A 16 -5.69 24.95 9.57
C GLY A 16 -6.75 25.01 8.46
N PHE A 17 -6.56 24.26 7.37
CA PHE A 17 -7.60 24.00 6.38
C PHE A 17 -8.05 22.54 6.42
N THR A 18 -9.36 22.31 6.31
CA THR A 18 -9.94 20.96 6.29
C THR A 18 -9.81 20.38 4.89
N ILE A 19 -9.21 19.19 4.79
CA ILE A 19 -9.07 18.45 3.53
C ILE A 19 -10.37 17.71 3.22
N LYS A 20 -10.85 16.93 4.20
CA LYS A 20 -12.06 16.11 4.07
C LYS A 20 -12.63 15.83 5.45
N SER A 21 -13.96 15.78 5.53
CA SER A 21 -14.69 15.44 6.75
C SER A 21 -15.64 14.28 6.49
N PHE A 22 -15.76 13.42 7.49
CA PHE A 22 -16.61 12.24 7.47
C PHE A 22 -17.54 12.28 8.68
N ALA A 23 -18.83 12.14 8.44
CA ALA A 23 -19.83 12.12 9.49
C ALA A 23 -20.40 10.71 9.61
N PHE A 24 -20.42 10.20 10.84
CA PHE A 24 -20.94 8.89 11.19
C PHE A 24 -21.98 9.01 12.28
N SER A 25 -22.94 8.09 12.33
CA SER A 25 -23.76 7.96 13.53
C SER A 25 -22.89 7.51 14.70
N ARG A 26 -23.17 8.01 15.90
CA ARG A 26 -22.52 7.52 17.12
C ARG A 26 -22.67 6.01 17.28
N ALA A 27 -23.80 5.44 16.85
CA ALA A 27 -24.09 4.02 16.96
C ALA A 27 -23.20 3.14 16.06
N SER A 28 -22.74 3.66 14.91
CA SER A 28 -21.86 2.94 13.99
C SER A 28 -20.36 3.20 14.25
N SER A 29 -20.04 4.09 15.19
CA SER A 29 -18.67 4.55 15.49
C SER A 29 -18.05 3.76 16.66
N HIS A 30 -17.52 2.57 16.37
CA HIS A 30 -17.01 1.64 17.39
C HIS A 30 -15.70 2.09 18.05
N PHE A 31 -14.90 2.89 17.33
CA PHE A 31 -13.63 3.42 17.83
C PHE A 31 -13.80 4.50 18.91
N VAL A 32 -15.00 5.10 19.01
CA VAL A 32 -15.25 6.20 19.96
C VAL A 32 -15.51 5.67 21.37
N PRO A 33 -14.74 6.12 22.38
CA PRO A 33 -14.94 5.70 23.77
C PRO A 33 -16.34 6.03 24.28
N GLN A 34 -17.00 5.06 24.92
CA GLN A 34 -18.38 5.20 25.41
C GLN A 34 -18.52 6.22 26.56
N ARG A 35 -17.43 6.47 27.30
CA ARG A 35 -17.45 7.37 28.46
C ARG A 35 -17.18 8.83 28.11
N ALA A 36 -16.47 9.09 27.01
CA ALA A 36 -16.05 10.43 26.62
C ALA A 36 -16.99 11.09 25.60
N ALA A 37 -17.88 10.32 24.97
CA ALA A 37 -18.79 10.81 23.94
C ALA A 37 -20.27 10.64 24.36
N PRO A 38 -21.17 11.50 23.85
CA PRO A 38 -22.61 11.32 23.96
C PRO A 38 -23.05 9.92 23.50
N LYS A 39 -24.15 9.42 24.07
CA LYS A 39 -24.74 8.12 23.71
C LYS A 39 -25.42 8.14 22.35
N GLN A 40 -25.90 9.31 21.91
CA GLN A 40 -26.61 9.54 20.66
C GLN A 40 -26.03 10.77 19.94
N GLY A 41 -26.34 10.91 18.66
CA GLY A 41 -25.84 11.97 17.80
C GLY A 41 -24.85 11.48 16.74
N ALA A 42 -23.94 12.36 16.32
CA ALA A 42 -23.00 12.15 15.23
C ALA A 42 -21.55 12.26 15.68
N ILE A 43 -20.67 11.52 15.01
CA ILE A 43 -19.22 11.64 15.13
C ILE A 43 -18.69 12.22 13.84
N LEU A 44 -17.96 13.32 13.94
CA LEU A 44 -17.27 13.96 12.83
C LEU A 44 -15.78 13.62 12.93
N VAL A 45 -15.23 13.05 11.87
CA VAL A 45 -13.79 12.84 11.70
C VAL A 45 -13.31 13.74 10.57
N SER A 46 -12.41 14.67 10.88
CA SER A 46 -11.90 15.66 9.92
C SER A 46 -10.40 15.50 9.78
N ILE A 47 -9.92 15.41 8.53
CA ILE A 47 -8.49 15.47 8.22
C ILE A 47 -8.15 16.93 7.92
N ILE A 48 -7.27 17.50 8.73
CA ILE A 48 -6.92 18.92 8.69
C ILE A 48 -5.43 19.03 8.36
N ARG A 49 -5.09 19.96 7.46
CA ARG A 49 -3.71 20.40 7.25
C ARG A 49 -3.50 21.73 7.96
N THR A 50 -2.49 21.76 8.81
CA THR A 50 -2.07 22.97 9.54
C THR A 50 -1.15 23.83 8.66
N VAL A 51 -0.93 25.10 9.04
CA VAL A 51 -0.10 26.05 8.26
C VAL A 51 1.34 25.57 8.06
N ASP A 52 1.90 24.93 9.08
CA ASP A 52 3.22 24.32 9.04
C ASP A 52 3.29 23.10 8.10
N GLY A 53 2.15 22.69 7.53
CA GLY A 53 2.00 21.59 6.60
C GLY A 53 1.84 20.24 7.28
N ALA A 54 1.74 20.18 8.61
CA ALA A 54 1.44 18.94 9.32
C ALA A 54 -0.01 18.50 9.08
N LEU A 55 -0.24 17.19 9.19
CA LEU A 55 -1.57 16.60 9.04
C LEU A 55 -2.07 16.15 10.40
N ARG A 56 -3.35 16.39 10.66
CA ARG A 56 -4.01 16.05 11.92
C ARG A 56 -5.39 15.45 11.63
N VAL A 57 -5.80 14.53 12.49
CA VAL A 57 -7.16 13.98 12.51
C VAL A 57 -7.85 14.54 13.74
N GLN A 58 -8.86 15.38 13.50
CA GLN A 58 -9.73 15.93 14.54
C GLN A 58 -11.02 15.12 14.61
N ILE A 59 -11.41 14.74 15.82
CA ILE A 59 -12.57 13.89 16.08
C ILE A 59 -13.48 14.66 17.02
N LEU A 60 -14.67 15.00 16.54
CA LEU A 60 -15.69 15.71 17.29
C LEU A 60 -16.90 14.81 17.48
N ALA A 61 -17.54 14.90 18.64
CA ALA A 61 -18.88 14.38 18.85
C ALA A 61 -19.88 15.54 18.85
N VAL A 62 -20.99 15.34 18.15
CA VAL A 62 -22.13 16.25 18.14
C VAL A 62 -23.28 15.50 18.79
N GLY A 63 -23.61 15.86 20.02
CA GLY A 63 -24.76 15.31 20.73
C GLY A 63 -26.00 16.15 20.50
N ASP A 64 -27.18 15.55 20.64
CA ASP A 64 -28.46 16.24 20.43
C ASP A 64 -28.69 17.37 21.45
N ASP A 65 -28.14 17.23 22.66
CA ASP A 65 -28.42 18.14 23.79
C ASP A 65 -27.17 18.81 24.40
N GLN A 66 -25.96 18.36 24.03
CA GLN A 66 -24.71 18.71 24.75
C GLN A 66 -23.72 19.56 23.92
N GLY A 67 -24.15 20.04 22.75
CA GLY A 67 -23.28 20.77 21.84
C GLY A 67 -22.18 19.91 21.21
N ILE A 68 -21.10 20.56 20.80
CA ILE A 68 -19.98 19.93 20.09
C ILE A 68 -18.82 19.69 21.08
N VAL A 69 -18.40 18.43 21.21
CA VAL A 69 -17.31 18.01 22.10
C VAL A 69 -16.13 17.53 21.28
N THR A 70 -14.93 18.04 21.54
CA THR A 70 -13.70 17.50 20.95
C THR A 70 -13.28 16.23 21.69
N LEU A 71 -13.25 15.11 20.97
CA LEU A 71 -12.85 13.81 21.51
C LEU A 71 -11.36 13.53 21.32
N GLY A 72 -10.77 14.07 20.26
CA GLY A 72 -9.37 13.84 19.95
C GLY A 72 -8.86 14.76 18.86
N ASP A 73 -7.58 15.09 18.95
CA ASP A 73 -6.84 15.82 17.93
C ASP A 73 -5.46 15.16 17.79
N LEU A 74 -5.32 14.29 16.79
CA LEU A 74 -4.22 13.34 16.68
C LEU A 74 -3.32 13.70 15.49
N PRO A 75 -1.98 13.80 15.68
CA PRO A 75 -1.07 14.02 14.57
C PRO A 75 -1.00 12.79 13.67
N VAL A 76 -0.98 13.02 12.36
CA VAL A 76 -0.79 11.97 11.35
C VAL A 76 0.69 11.94 10.97
N PRO A 77 1.41 10.81 11.12
CA PRO A 77 2.85 10.72 10.87
C PRO A 77 3.18 10.62 9.36
N ILE A 78 2.63 11.52 8.54
CA ILE A 78 2.94 11.64 7.11
C ILE A 78 3.73 12.93 6.89
N VAL A 79 4.91 12.80 6.30
CA VAL A 79 5.80 13.94 6.02
C VAL A 79 5.39 14.56 4.68
N LYS A 80 4.74 15.74 4.74
CA LYS A 80 4.41 16.61 3.59
C LYS A 80 3.98 15.83 2.34
N SER A 81 2.83 15.18 2.42
CA SER A 81 2.20 14.55 1.26
C SER A 81 1.21 15.50 0.59
N ASP A 82 1.33 15.68 -0.71
CA ASP A 82 0.22 16.22 -1.50
C ASP A 82 -0.89 15.16 -1.57
N ILE A 83 -1.97 15.35 -0.82
CA ILE A 83 -3.04 14.37 -0.68
C ILE A 83 -3.95 14.51 -1.90
N VAL A 84 -4.23 13.37 -2.54
CA VAL A 84 -5.17 13.34 -3.68
C VAL A 84 -6.57 12.96 -3.22
N ASP A 85 -6.69 11.98 -2.31
CA ASP A 85 -7.96 11.64 -1.68
C ASP A 85 -7.74 10.92 -0.35
N SER A 86 -8.79 10.84 0.45
CA SER A 86 -8.82 10.12 1.71
C SER A 86 -10.18 9.47 1.95
N SER A 87 -10.20 8.43 2.78
CA SER A 87 -11.43 7.79 3.24
C SER A 87 -11.35 7.48 4.72
N CYS A 88 -12.49 7.44 5.40
CA CYS A 88 -12.61 7.03 6.78
C CYS A 88 -13.79 6.08 6.92
N SER A 89 -13.64 5.07 7.76
CA SER A 89 -14.68 4.08 8.04
C SER A 89 -15.31 4.30 9.41
N GLY A 90 -16.54 3.82 9.61
CA GLY A 90 -17.19 3.83 10.93
C GLY A 90 -16.49 2.93 11.96
N SER A 91 -15.65 1.98 11.51
CA SER A 91 -14.81 1.16 12.40
C SER A 91 -13.50 1.86 12.81
N GLY A 92 -13.23 3.07 12.29
CA GLY A 92 -12.06 3.87 12.66
C GLY A 92 -10.86 3.71 11.74
N TRP A 93 -11.01 3.03 10.60
CA TRP A 93 -9.94 2.95 9.61
C TRP A 93 -9.90 4.21 8.76
N ILE A 94 -8.74 4.86 8.73
CA ILE A 94 -8.46 6.03 7.91
C ILE A 94 -7.45 5.63 6.85
N SER A 95 -7.72 6.03 5.61
CA SER A 95 -6.82 5.81 4.49
C SER A 95 -6.52 7.13 3.81
N ILE A 96 -5.25 7.45 3.62
CA ILE A 96 -4.79 8.71 2.99
C ILE A 96 -3.91 8.34 1.81
N LEU A 97 -4.28 8.79 0.62
CA LEU A 97 -3.52 8.55 -0.60
C LEU A 97 -2.87 9.85 -1.06
N ALA A 98 -1.55 9.80 -1.20
CA ALA A 98 -0.76 10.87 -1.74
C ALA A 98 -0.71 10.80 -3.26
N ARG A 99 -0.47 11.95 -3.90
CA ARG A 99 -0.30 12.09 -5.36
C ARG A 99 0.89 11.30 -5.89
N THR A 100 1.87 11.00 -5.04
CA THR A 100 3.02 10.13 -5.36
C THR A 100 2.64 8.65 -5.51
N GLY A 101 1.40 8.29 -5.19
CA GLY A 101 0.93 6.92 -5.08
C GLY A 101 1.18 6.29 -3.71
N GLU A 102 1.82 6.99 -2.77
CA GLU A 102 1.96 6.51 -1.40
C GLU A 102 0.61 6.50 -0.69
N TRP A 103 0.19 5.32 -0.26
CA TRP A 103 -1.07 5.09 0.43
C TRP A 103 -0.77 4.67 1.87
N SER A 104 -1.05 5.59 2.78
CA SER A 104 -0.92 5.37 4.22
C SER A 104 -2.28 5.01 4.80
N SER A 105 -2.29 4.07 5.74
CA SER A 105 -3.51 3.69 6.47
C SER A 105 -3.26 3.73 7.96
N PHE A 106 -4.31 4.06 8.71
CA PHE A 106 -4.29 4.24 10.15
C PHE A 106 -5.55 3.67 10.76
N GLN A 107 -5.43 3.18 11.98
CA GLN A 107 -6.56 2.71 12.76
C GLN A 107 -6.74 3.61 13.98
N LEU A 108 -7.94 4.15 14.13
CA LEU A 108 -8.38 4.82 15.35
C LEU A 108 -8.81 3.77 16.37
N GLU A 109 -8.21 3.82 17.54
CA GLU A 109 -8.52 2.92 18.66
C GLU A 109 -8.56 3.69 19.97
N SER A 110 -9.25 3.13 20.97
CA SER A 110 -9.23 3.64 22.34
C SER A 110 -8.95 2.49 23.29
N ALA A 111 -7.66 2.26 23.58
CA ALA A 111 -7.22 1.10 24.37
C ALA A 111 -7.68 1.16 25.84
N ASP A 112 -7.81 2.38 26.37
CA ASP A 112 -8.20 2.67 27.76
C ASP A 112 -9.68 3.12 27.89
N PHE A 113 -10.42 3.15 26.78
CA PHE A 113 -11.77 3.73 26.69
C PHE A 113 -11.87 5.20 27.13
N THR A 114 -10.76 5.91 27.16
CA THR A 114 -10.70 7.33 27.56
C THR A 114 -9.95 8.20 26.57
N THR A 115 -8.87 7.71 26.00
CA THR A 115 -8.06 8.41 25.02
C THR A 115 -8.12 7.74 23.66
N LEU A 116 -8.12 8.55 22.60
CA LEU A 116 -8.05 8.08 21.23
C LEU A 116 -6.60 8.03 20.79
N MET A 117 -6.23 6.96 20.10
CA MET A 117 -4.93 6.74 19.51
C MET A 117 -5.07 6.47 18.01
N LEU A 118 -4.06 6.89 17.26
CA LEU A 118 -3.95 6.66 15.83
C LEU A 118 -2.76 5.73 15.56
N THR A 119 -3.05 4.46 15.28
CA THR A 119 -2.03 3.44 15.01
C THR A 119 -1.78 3.33 13.51
N PRO A 120 -0.55 3.54 13.02
CA PRO A 120 -0.24 3.39 11.60
C PRO A 120 -0.20 1.91 11.20
N ALA A 121 -0.78 1.59 10.05
CA ALA A 121 -0.59 0.32 9.36
C ALA A 121 0.53 0.44 8.30
N THR A 122 0.92 -0.68 7.69
CA THR A 122 2.00 -0.70 6.71
C THR A 122 1.62 0.14 5.47
N PRO A 123 2.41 1.18 5.13
CA PRO A 123 2.15 1.97 3.94
C PRO A 123 2.46 1.16 2.69
N LEU A 124 1.72 1.43 1.62
CA LEU A 124 1.94 0.82 0.31
C LEU A 124 2.16 1.91 -0.73
N SER A 125 2.90 1.60 -1.79
CA SER A 125 3.12 2.53 -2.90
C SER A 125 2.41 1.97 -4.12
N LEU A 126 1.53 2.77 -4.72
CA LEU A 126 0.82 2.41 -5.94
C LEU A 126 1.64 2.71 -7.19
N GLN A 127 1.36 2.00 -8.26
CA GLN A 127 1.86 2.24 -9.61
C GLN A 127 0.78 1.96 -10.65
N ASN A 128 1.06 2.33 -11.91
CA ASN A 128 0.19 2.09 -13.07
C ASN A 128 -1.19 2.77 -13.00
N LEU A 129 -1.31 3.89 -12.28
CA LEU A 129 -2.52 4.72 -12.20
C LEU A 129 -2.25 6.12 -12.75
N SER A 130 -3.20 6.68 -13.49
CA SER A 130 -3.03 7.92 -14.28
C SER A 130 -2.83 9.18 -13.44
N PHE A 131 -3.35 9.21 -12.22
CA PHE A 131 -3.21 10.35 -11.31
C PHE A 131 -1.78 10.50 -10.79
N ILE A 132 -0.99 9.42 -10.85
CA ILE A 132 0.40 9.42 -10.41
C ILE A 132 1.23 10.05 -11.53
N PRO A 133 1.79 11.26 -11.32
CA PRO A 133 2.54 11.93 -12.37
C PRO A 133 3.82 11.14 -12.69
N PRO A 134 4.22 11.09 -13.97
CA PRO A 134 5.50 10.50 -14.34
C PRO A 134 6.65 11.31 -13.71
N ILE A 135 7.69 10.61 -13.24
CA ILE A 135 8.84 11.16 -12.50
C ILE A 135 9.54 12.32 -13.25
N GLN A 136 9.37 12.43 -14.57
CA GLN A 136 10.01 13.42 -15.43
C GLN A 136 9.16 14.69 -15.69
N SER A 137 7.98 14.83 -15.07
CA SER A 137 7.16 16.04 -15.29
C SER A 137 7.81 17.26 -14.65
N SER A 138 8.04 18.30 -15.46
CA SER A 138 8.61 19.58 -15.02
C SER A 138 7.73 20.35 -14.01
N ASP A 139 6.43 20.02 -13.95
CA ASP A 139 5.50 20.54 -12.96
C ASP A 139 4.46 19.46 -12.58
N PRO A 140 4.62 18.76 -11.43
CA PRO A 140 3.72 17.70 -11.01
C PRO A 140 2.34 18.19 -10.53
N LEU A 141 2.18 19.50 -10.28
CA LEU A 141 0.94 20.09 -9.74
C LEU A 141 -0.05 20.54 -10.83
N SER A 142 0.41 20.70 -12.08
CA SER A 142 -0.44 21.09 -13.22
C SER A 142 -0.85 19.92 -14.12
N HIS A 143 -0.67 18.68 -13.64
CA HIS A 143 -1.03 17.50 -14.42
C HIS A 143 -2.57 17.44 -14.62
N PRO A 144 -3.09 17.20 -15.84
CA PRO A 144 -4.53 17.30 -16.11
C PRO A 144 -5.36 16.14 -15.53
N HIS A 145 -4.69 15.10 -15.03
CA HIS A 145 -5.30 13.86 -14.55
C HIS A 145 -5.22 13.71 -13.02
N LEU A 146 -5.02 14.80 -12.28
CA LEU A 146 -4.82 14.74 -10.84
C LEU A 146 -6.05 14.29 -10.05
N ASP A 147 -7.25 14.58 -10.56
CA ASP A 147 -8.52 14.23 -9.91
C ASP A 147 -9.11 12.89 -10.41
N GLU A 148 -8.31 12.11 -11.14
CA GLU A 148 -8.70 10.82 -11.72
C GLU A 148 -8.62 9.65 -10.71
N ILE A 149 -9.01 9.92 -9.47
CA ILE A 149 -8.92 8.97 -8.37
C ILE A 149 -10.00 9.28 -7.33
N SER A 150 -10.63 8.22 -6.81
CA SER A 150 -11.50 8.33 -5.65
C SER A 150 -11.38 7.10 -4.75
N LEU A 151 -11.44 7.34 -3.44
CA LEU A 151 -11.43 6.35 -2.38
C LEU A 151 -12.76 6.33 -1.63
N LEU A 152 -13.21 5.13 -1.31
CA LEU A 152 -14.41 4.89 -0.52
C LEU A 152 -14.15 3.76 0.47
N SER A 153 -14.29 4.06 1.76
CA SER A 153 -14.26 3.00 2.77
C SER A 153 -15.56 2.21 2.71
N VAL A 154 -15.45 0.89 2.71
CA VAL A 154 -16.59 -0.04 2.55
C VAL A 154 -16.72 -1.03 3.71
N GLY A 155 -16.18 -0.71 4.89
CA GLY A 155 -16.34 -1.55 6.08
C GLY A 155 -15.24 -1.39 7.12
N SER A 156 -14.46 -2.45 7.33
CA SER A 156 -13.28 -2.47 8.21
C SER A 156 -12.07 -1.79 7.55
N SER A 157 -11.03 -2.57 7.20
CA SER A 157 -9.84 -2.10 6.46
C SER A 157 -10.04 -2.08 4.94
N HIS A 158 -11.25 -2.39 4.48
CA HIS A 158 -11.56 -2.49 3.06
C HIS A 158 -11.81 -1.11 2.44
N VAL A 159 -11.16 -0.84 1.32
CA VAL A 159 -11.33 0.41 0.56
C VAL A 159 -11.53 0.10 -0.91
N LEU A 160 -12.60 0.68 -1.47
CA LEU A 160 -12.85 0.69 -2.89
C LEU A 160 -12.14 1.90 -3.51
N LEU A 161 -11.32 1.64 -4.53
CA LEU A 161 -10.58 2.64 -5.29
C LEU A 161 -11.09 2.65 -6.73
N ALA A 162 -11.40 3.83 -7.26
CA ALA A 162 -11.66 4.06 -8.68
C ALA A 162 -10.57 4.94 -9.25
N SER A 163 -9.93 4.51 -10.34
CA SER A 163 -8.94 5.32 -11.06
C SER A 163 -8.75 4.81 -12.47
N PHE A 164 -8.05 5.55 -13.33
CA PHE A 164 -7.68 5.08 -14.65
C PHE A 164 -6.32 4.39 -14.60
N ALA A 165 -6.22 3.24 -15.26
CA ALA A 165 -4.92 2.58 -15.43
C ALA A 165 -4.07 3.36 -16.45
N VAL A 166 -2.75 3.31 -16.28
CA VAL A 166 -1.80 3.81 -17.28
C VAL A 166 -1.83 2.87 -18.49
N GLY A 167 -2.30 3.37 -19.63
CA GLY A 167 -2.40 2.58 -20.86
C GLY A 167 -3.12 3.32 -21.98
N PRO A 168 -3.21 2.71 -23.18
CA PRO A 168 -3.95 3.27 -24.31
C PRO A 168 -5.47 3.15 -24.12
N THR A 169 -5.93 2.22 -23.28
CA THR A 169 -7.35 2.03 -22.99
C THR A 169 -7.82 3.08 -21.99
N HIS A 170 -8.82 3.86 -22.38
CA HIS A 170 -9.46 4.86 -21.53
C HIS A 170 -10.56 4.17 -20.72
N GLU A 171 -10.15 3.38 -19.72
CA GLU A 171 -11.07 2.61 -18.89
C GLU A 171 -10.88 2.93 -17.41
N ILE A 172 -11.97 2.96 -16.66
CA ILE A 172 -11.95 3.14 -15.22
C ILE A 172 -11.71 1.76 -14.61
N THR A 173 -10.66 1.65 -13.83
CA THR A 173 -10.37 0.48 -13.01
C THR A 173 -10.94 0.70 -11.61
N LEU A 174 -11.72 -0.27 -11.17
CA LEU A 174 -12.21 -0.40 -9.80
C LEU A 174 -11.38 -1.47 -9.09
N LEU A 175 -10.81 -1.13 -7.93
CA LEU A 175 -10.01 -2.02 -7.11
C LEU A 175 -10.58 -2.05 -5.70
N LEU A 176 -10.96 -3.23 -5.24
CA LEU A 176 -11.32 -3.46 -3.85
C LEU A 176 -10.07 -3.93 -3.10
N TRP A 177 -9.56 -3.07 -2.24
CA TRP A 177 -8.38 -3.31 -1.41
C TRP A 177 -8.74 -3.76 -0.01
N ASP A 178 -7.91 -4.62 0.55
CA ASP A 178 -7.77 -4.83 1.98
C ASP A 178 -6.44 -4.21 2.42
N LEU A 179 -6.50 -3.06 3.10
CA LEU A 179 -5.31 -2.31 3.47
C LEU A 179 -4.53 -2.96 4.61
N GLN A 180 -5.20 -3.75 5.47
CA GLN A 180 -4.55 -4.45 6.58
C GLN A 180 -3.54 -5.50 6.05
N TYR A 181 -3.88 -6.19 4.97
CA TYR A 181 -3.01 -7.18 4.33
C TYR A 181 -2.35 -6.67 3.04
N SER A 182 -2.62 -5.42 2.64
CA SER A 182 -2.09 -4.80 1.42
C SER A 182 -2.36 -5.63 0.14
N VAL A 183 -3.57 -6.16 0.01
CA VAL A 183 -3.96 -6.99 -1.16
C VAL A 183 -5.23 -6.46 -1.85
N VAL A 184 -5.30 -6.69 -3.15
CA VAL A 184 -6.51 -6.51 -3.96
C VAL A 184 -7.36 -7.77 -3.85
N LEU A 185 -8.56 -7.63 -3.29
CA LEU A 185 -9.55 -8.69 -3.17
C LEU A 185 -10.29 -8.92 -4.49
N ALA A 186 -10.65 -7.84 -5.17
CA ALA A 186 -11.35 -7.87 -6.45
C ALA A 186 -10.95 -6.69 -7.34
N SER A 187 -11.01 -6.89 -8.65
CA SER A 187 -10.78 -5.85 -9.65
C SER A 187 -11.83 -5.91 -10.73
N HIS A 188 -12.32 -4.76 -11.17
CA HIS A 188 -13.24 -4.65 -12.29
C HIS A 188 -12.85 -3.47 -13.18
N VAL A 189 -13.22 -3.53 -14.44
CA VAL A 189 -12.91 -2.48 -15.42
C VAL A 189 -14.20 -2.08 -16.11
N ILE A 190 -14.48 -0.78 -16.16
CA ILE A 190 -15.67 -0.21 -16.78
C ILE A 190 -15.26 0.79 -17.85
N SER A 191 -15.96 0.75 -18.98
CA SER A 191 -15.76 1.70 -20.07
C SER A 191 -16.30 3.07 -19.69
N ILE A 192 -15.65 4.13 -20.18
CA ILE A 192 -16.13 5.49 -19.98
C ILE A 192 -17.41 5.70 -20.79
N PRO A 193 -18.50 6.22 -20.18
CA PRO A 193 -19.70 6.62 -20.92
C PRO A 193 -19.35 7.64 -22.00
N SER A 194 -19.98 7.54 -23.19
CA SER A 194 -19.74 8.46 -24.31
C SER A 194 -20.06 9.93 -24.00
N THR A 195 -20.79 10.17 -22.92
CA THR A 195 -21.13 11.49 -22.38
C THR A 195 -19.98 12.21 -21.68
N VAL A 196 -18.89 11.50 -21.32
CA VAL A 196 -17.73 12.06 -20.62
C VAL A 196 -16.48 11.85 -21.48
N HIS A 197 -15.82 12.94 -21.86
CA HIS A 197 -14.64 12.89 -22.72
C HIS A 197 -13.35 13.04 -21.92
N ARG A 198 -12.51 12.01 -21.95
CA ARG A 198 -11.14 12.05 -21.43
C ARG A 198 -10.18 12.35 -22.57
N THR A 199 -9.31 13.34 -22.40
CA THR A 199 -8.25 13.66 -23.38
C THR A 199 -6.92 13.86 -22.67
N LYS A 200 -5.80 13.89 -23.41
CA LYS A 200 -4.47 14.15 -22.82
C LYS A 200 -4.37 15.49 -22.08
N ARG A 201 -5.27 16.45 -22.35
CA ARG A 201 -5.27 17.78 -21.74
C ARG A 201 -6.40 17.98 -20.73
N HIS A 202 -7.37 17.06 -20.69
CA HIS A 202 -8.55 17.16 -19.83
C HIS A 202 -8.81 15.79 -19.20
N GLY A 203 -8.61 15.70 -17.89
CA GLY A 203 -8.96 14.52 -17.11
C GLY A 203 -10.45 14.47 -16.77
N ILE A 204 -10.81 13.41 -16.04
CA ILE A 204 -12.14 13.22 -15.47
C ILE A 204 -12.00 13.21 -13.95
N SER A 205 -12.75 14.05 -13.25
CA SER A 205 -12.85 13.97 -11.80
C SER A 205 -13.70 12.76 -11.42
N LEU A 206 -13.15 11.88 -10.59
CA LEU A 206 -13.85 10.73 -10.03
C LEU A 206 -14.27 11.05 -8.60
N HIS A 207 -15.52 10.75 -8.25
CA HIS A 207 -15.95 10.89 -6.87
C HIS A 207 -16.90 9.76 -6.49
N PHE A 208 -16.54 9.00 -5.46
CA PHE A 208 -17.48 8.10 -4.84
C PHE A 208 -18.45 8.84 -3.94
N GLY A 209 -19.70 8.36 -3.92
CA GLY A 209 -20.75 8.76 -3.01
C GLY A 209 -21.52 7.54 -2.51
N GLY A 210 -22.10 7.66 -1.32
CA GLY A 210 -23.06 6.70 -0.80
C GLY A 210 -22.51 5.29 -0.54
N ALA A 211 -21.57 5.14 0.40
CA ALA A 211 -21.32 3.85 1.06
C ALA A 211 -21.53 3.99 2.57
N GLY A 212 -22.55 3.29 3.06
CA GLY A 212 -22.70 2.95 4.46
C GLY A 212 -22.18 1.53 4.70
N PRO A 213 -21.99 1.13 5.96
CA PRO A 213 -21.46 -0.20 6.32
C PRO A 213 -22.31 -1.37 5.79
N ASP A 214 -23.60 -1.14 5.53
CA ASP A 214 -24.54 -2.15 5.02
C ASP A 214 -24.87 -1.99 3.52
N LEU A 215 -24.23 -1.05 2.82
CA LEU A 215 -24.48 -0.84 1.40
C LEU A 215 -23.62 -1.79 0.58
N SER A 216 -24.24 -2.55 -0.32
CA SER A 216 -23.59 -3.40 -1.33
C SER A 216 -23.36 -2.67 -2.66
N GLN A 217 -23.55 -1.35 -2.66
CA GLN A 217 -23.49 -0.51 -3.83
C GLN A 217 -22.85 0.83 -3.47
N ALA A 218 -22.02 1.34 -4.36
CA ALA A 218 -21.49 2.69 -4.32
C ALA A 218 -21.95 3.45 -5.56
N LEU A 219 -22.05 4.78 -5.47
CA LEU A 219 -22.23 5.64 -6.61
C LEU A 219 -20.88 6.22 -7.00
N LEU A 220 -20.48 6.04 -8.25
CA LEU A 220 -19.30 6.68 -8.82
C LEU A 220 -19.76 7.81 -9.76
N VAL A 221 -19.48 9.04 -9.35
CA VAL A 221 -19.74 10.23 -10.15
C VAL A 221 -18.52 10.54 -11.00
N LEU A 222 -18.76 10.72 -12.30
CA LEU A 222 -17.79 11.12 -13.30
C LEU A 222 -18.11 12.54 -13.72
N SER A 223 -17.23 13.48 -13.40
CA SER A 223 -17.37 14.89 -13.75
C SER A 223 -16.25 15.30 -14.70
N PRO A 224 -16.52 16.12 -15.73
CA PRO A 224 -15.47 16.69 -16.56
C PRO A 224 -14.46 17.47 -15.69
N GLY A 225 -13.16 17.27 -15.90
CA GLY A 225 -12.12 17.97 -15.15
C GLY A 225 -12.19 19.49 -15.33
N SER A 226 -12.05 20.25 -14.24
CA SER A 226 -12.02 21.71 -14.29
C SER A 226 -10.77 22.20 -15.02
N GLN A 227 -10.94 23.09 -16.01
CA GLN A 227 -9.80 23.77 -16.63
C GLN A 227 -9.04 24.60 -15.58
N PRO A 228 -7.69 24.59 -15.56
CA PRO A 228 -6.97 25.67 -14.93
C PRO A 228 -7.30 26.94 -15.71
N SER A 229 -8.16 27.79 -15.14
CA SER A 229 -8.40 29.13 -15.63
C SER A 229 -7.07 29.88 -15.61
N LEU A 230 -6.45 30.04 -16.77
CA LEU A 230 -5.41 31.04 -16.95
C LEU A 230 -6.11 32.41 -16.85
N THR A 231 -6.11 32.97 -15.66
CA THR A 231 -6.40 34.39 -15.43
C THR A 231 -5.27 35.20 -16.06
N ASN A 232 -5.34 35.42 -17.37
CA ASN A 232 -4.71 36.57 -18.00
C ASN A 232 -5.68 37.06 -19.06
N GLY A 233 -6.16 38.28 -18.86
CA GLY A 233 -7.22 38.88 -19.63
C GLY A 233 -6.93 38.85 -21.12
N ASP A 234 -7.74 38.08 -21.83
CA ASP A 234 -8.08 38.41 -23.21
C ASP A 234 -9.54 38.05 -23.43
N SER A 235 -10.37 39.07 -23.29
CA SER A 235 -11.74 39.10 -23.79
C SER A 235 -11.69 38.97 -25.32
N GLY A 236 -11.70 37.74 -25.82
CA GLY A 236 -11.65 37.44 -27.24
C GLY A 236 -12.42 36.16 -27.58
N ALA A 237 -13.69 36.35 -27.95
CA ALA A 237 -14.53 35.45 -28.74
C ALA A 237 -14.08 33.98 -28.86
N ARG A 238 -14.54 33.12 -27.94
CA ARG A 238 -14.62 31.68 -28.20
C ARG A 238 -16.07 31.27 -28.39
N SER A 239 -16.30 30.68 -29.56
CA SER A 239 -17.57 30.28 -30.15
C SER A 239 -18.54 29.65 -29.15
N ALA A 240 -19.79 30.09 -29.18
CA ALA A 240 -20.93 29.50 -28.47
C ALA A 240 -21.26 28.04 -28.88
N ALA A 241 -20.43 27.42 -29.75
CA ALA A 241 -20.57 26.04 -30.20
C ALA A 241 -19.82 25.00 -29.33
N ASP A 242 -18.86 25.40 -28.49
CA ASP A 242 -18.11 24.48 -27.61
C ASP A 242 -18.72 24.34 -26.19
N SER A 243 -19.86 25.01 -25.94
CA SER A 243 -20.70 24.80 -24.76
C SER A 243 -21.65 23.60 -24.95
N ALA A 244 -21.15 22.51 -25.55
CA ALA A 244 -21.82 21.23 -25.41
C ALA A 244 -21.82 20.91 -23.92
N ALA A 245 -22.99 21.06 -23.28
CA ALA A 245 -23.18 20.96 -21.83
C ALA A 245 -22.31 19.83 -21.27
N GLN A 246 -21.32 20.20 -20.46
CA GLN A 246 -20.44 19.25 -19.78
C GLN A 246 -21.31 18.39 -18.87
N LYS A 247 -21.61 17.16 -19.33
CA LYS A 247 -22.50 16.24 -18.63
C LYS A 247 -21.67 15.41 -17.65
N SER A 248 -22.12 15.36 -16.41
CA SER A 248 -21.63 14.39 -15.44
C SER A 248 -22.39 13.08 -15.60
N SER A 249 -21.74 11.96 -15.33
CA SER A 249 -22.36 10.63 -15.38
C SER A 249 -22.25 9.95 -14.03
N VAL A 250 -23.30 9.26 -13.60
CA VAL A 250 -23.31 8.52 -12.33
C VAL A 250 -23.41 7.04 -12.64
N LEU A 251 -22.47 6.27 -12.13
CA LEU A 251 -22.41 4.82 -12.28
C LEU A 251 -22.72 4.17 -10.95
N VAL A 252 -23.53 3.10 -10.96
CA VAL A 252 -23.74 2.26 -9.79
C VAL A 252 -22.68 1.16 -9.81
N VAL A 253 -21.88 1.11 -8.76
CA VAL A 253 -20.80 0.13 -8.57
C VAL A 253 -21.25 -0.88 -7.51
N PRO A 254 -21.77 -2.05 -7.91
CA PRO A 254 -22.06 -3.11 -6.96
C PRO A 254 -20.75 -3.70 -6.42
N PHE A 255 -20.72 -3.96 -5.13
CA PHE A 255 -19.59 -4.62 -4.48
C PHE A 255 -20.08 -5.55 -3.37
N SER A 256 -19.26 -6.55 -3.06
CA SER A 256 -19.48 -7.44 -1.92
C SER A 256 -18.17 -7.56 -1.17
N VAL A 257 -18.18 -7.23 0.11
CA VAL A 257 -17.01 -7.34 0.97
C VAL A 257 -17.34 -8.18 2.20
N PRO A 258 -16.39 -8.95 2.72
CA PRO A 258 -16.52 -9.54 4.05
C PRO A 258 -16.67 -8.45 5.11
N PRO A 259 -17.46 -8.69 6.18
CA PRO A 259 -17.65 -7.68 7.24
C PRO A 259 -16.32 -7.31 7.92
N THR A 260 -15.44 -8.29 8.09
CA THR A 260 -14.12 -8.13 8.70
C THR A 260 -13.02 -8.62 7.77
N SER A 261 -11.92 -7.88 7.74
CA SER A 261 -10.69 -8.33 7.11
C SER A 261 -10.11 -9.55 7.84
N THR A 262 -9.72 -10.57 7.08
CA THR A 262 -9.11 -11.79 7.64
C THR A 262 -8.01 -12.28 6.71
N ILE A 263 -6.99 -12.93 7.29
CA ILE A 263 -5.90 -13.53 6.52
C ILE A 263 -6.41 -14.56 5.51
N ALA A 264 -7.51 -15.25 5.82
CA ALA A 264 -8.13 -16.23 4.93
C ALA A 264 -8.62 -15.60 3.62
N ASN A 265 -9.15 -14.37 3.68
CA ASN A 265 -9.60 -13.63 2.50
C ASN A 265 -8.43 -13.09 1.67
N ALA A 266 -7.31 -12.75 2.34
CA ALA A 266 -6.12 -12.23 1.71
C ALA A 266 -5.22 -13.31 1.09
N LEU A 267 -5.28 -14.54 1.61
CA LEU A 267 -4.41 -15.63 1.19
C LEU A 267 -4.60 -15.96 -0.29
N GLY A 268 -3.49 -16.04 -1.03
CA GLY A 268 -3.49 -16.31 -2.46
C GLY A 268 -3.88 -15.12 -3.36
N ARG A 269 -4.20 -13.95 -2.78
CA ARG A 269 -4.56 -12.72 -3.54
C ARG A 269 -3.37 -11.80 -3.85
N ALA A 270 -2.21 -12.05 -3.25
CA ALA A 270 -1.00 -11.27 -3.51
C ALA A 270 -0.65 -11.11 -5.02
N PRO A 271 -0.74 -12.16 -5.88
CA PRO A 271 -0.43 -12.02 -7.30
C PRO A 271 -1.30 -10.99 -8.04
N ALA A 272 -2.57 -10.84 -7.66
CA ALA A 272 -3.48 -9.85 -8.25
C ALA A 272 -3.09 -8.40 -7.90
N SER A 273 -2.33 -8.23 -6.83
CA SER A 273 -1.91 -6.92 -6.29
C SER A 273 -0.58 -6.45 -6.90
N ASN A 274 0.27 -7.36 -7.36
CA ASN A 274 1.62 -7.07 -7.88
C ASN A 274 1.62 -6.03 -9.01
N LYS A 275 0.58 -6.03 -9.85
CA LYS A 275 0.42 -5.08 -10.95
C LYS A 275 0.25 -3.63 -10.45
N TRP A 276 -0.28 -3.45 -9.25
CA TRP A 276 -0.68 -2.15 -8.70
C TRP A 276 0.28 -1.64 -7.63
N ILE A 277 1.09 -2.51 -7.04
CA ILE A 277 2.05 -2.15 -5.99
C ILE A 277 3.41 -1.87 -6.63
N ALA A 278 3.95 -0.67 -6.39
CA ALA A 278 5.32 -0.34 -6.74
C ALA A 278 6.29 -1.16 -5.90
N PRO A 279 7.37 -1.71 -6.49
CA PRO A 279 8.40 -2.36 -5.71
C PRO A 279 8.99 -1.35 -4.72
N SER A 280 8.90 -1.68 -3.42
CA SER A 280 9.36 -0.84 -2.31
C SER A 280 10.75 -0.28 -2.60
N LYS A 281 10.83 1.04 -2.81
CA LYS A 281 12.09 1.79 -2.73
C LYS A 281 12.38 1.98 -1.25
N SER A 282 12.85 0.92 -0.58
CA SER A 282 13.23 1.02 0.82
C SER A 282 14.31 2.09 0.97
N ARG A 283 14.01 3.05 1.83
CA ARG A 283 14.87 4.09 2.36
C ARG A 283 15.92 3.44 3.26
N ASP A 284 16.84 2.74 2.62
CA ASP A 284 18.18 2.42 3.07
C ASP A 284 18.96 2.13 1.79
N SER A 285 19.88 3.03 1.46
CA SER A 285 20.94 2.75 0.50
C SER A 285 21.57 1.41 0.84
N GLN A 286 21.55 0.48 -0.13
CA GLN A 286 22.06 -0.90 -0.08
C GLN A 286 21.09 -2.01 0.39
N THR A 287 19.92 -2.14 -0.22
CA THR A 287 19.43 -3.49 -0.59
C THR A 287 18.53 -3.41 -1.80
N SER A 288 19.00 -4.02 -2.89
CA SER A 288 18.25 -4.20 -4.12
C SER A 288 16.99 -5.03 -3.85
N ALA A 289 15.93 -4.76 -4.62
CA ALA A 289 14.61 -5.37 -4.53
C ALA A 289 14.70 -6.89 -4.34
N GLY A 290 14.47 -7.35 -3.10
CA GLY A 290 14.62 -8.75 -2.71
C GLY A 290 15.24 -8.99 -1.34
N GLY A 291 15.65 -7.96 -0.59
CA GLY A 291 16.38 -8.16 0.67
C GLY A 291 17.76 -8.79 0.45
N VAL A 292 18.31 -8.61 -0.75
CA VAL A 292 19.62 -9.10 -1.18
C VAL A 292 20.49 -7.86 -1.43
N ASN A 293 21.62 -7.75 -0.74
CA ASN A 293 22.57 -6.65 -0.95
C ASN A 293 23.37 -6.88 -2.24
N ASP A 294 23.96 -5.85 -2.84
CA ASP A 294 24.70 -5.93 -4.11
C ASP A 294 25.85 -6.94 -4.08
N ALA A 295 26.46 -7.15 -2.91
CA ALA A 295 27.46 -8.19 -2.69
C ALA A 295 26.87 -9.61 -2.83
N GLN A 296 25.65 -9.82 -2.33
CA GLN A 296 24.94 -11.09 -2.41
C GLN A 296 24.41 -11.35 -3.82
N ASP A 297 23.97 -10.32 -4.54
CA ASP A 297 23.57 -10.44 -5.95
C ASP A 297 24.74 -10.83 -6.86
N LYS A 298 25.95 -10.31 -6.58
CA LYS A 298 27.17 -10.73 -7.29
C LYS A 298 27.48 -12.21 -7.07
N VAL A 299 27.33 -12.69 -5.84
CA VAL A 299 27.55 -14.10 -5.50
C VAL A 299 26.49 -14.99 -6.14
N LEU A 300 25.22 -14.61 -6.09
CA LEU A 300 24.15 -15.36 -6.75
C LEU A 300 24.37 -15.46 -8.26
N LYS A 301 24.84 -14.38 -8.92
CA LYS A 301 25.20 -14.39 -10.34
C LYS A 301 26.41 -15.27 -10.64
N ALA A 302 27.44 -15.25 -9.78
CA ALA A 302 28.60 -16.11 -9.92
C ALA A 302 28.25 -17.59 -9.73
N MET A 303 27.43 -17.90 -8.72
CA MET A 303 26.92 -19.25 -8.46
C MET A 303 26.03 -19.73 -9.61
N SER A 304 25.12 -18.89 -10.12
CA SER A 304 24.28 -19.28 -11.25
C SER A 304 25.11 -19.54 -12.50
N ALA A 305 26.10 -18.68 -12.82
CA ALA A 305 26.98 -18.86 -13.96
C ALA A 305 27.86 -20.13 -13.86
N ALA A 306 28.34 -20.46 -12.65
CA ALA A 306 29.11 -21.67 -12.40
C ALA A 306 28.26 -22.94 -12.55
N VAL A 307 27.03 -22.92 -12.03
CA VAL A 307 26.04 -24.01 -12.17
C VAL A 307 25.61 -24.16 -13.63
N ASP A 308 25.37 -23.06 -14.35
CA ASP A 308 25.03 -23.06 -15.78
C ASP A 308 26.17 -23.64 -16.64
N SER A 309 27.42 -23.42 -16.20
CA SER A 309 28.63 -23.98 -16.84
C SER A 309 28.95 -25.41 -16.39
N LYS A 310 28.05 -26.09 -15.66
CA LYS A 310 28.23 -27.44 -15.07
C LYS A 310 29.44 -27.56 -14.12
N ARG A 311 29.95 -26.46 -13.58
CA ARG A 311 31.06 -26.43 -12.60
C ARG A 311 30.53 -26.24 -11.19
N ILE A 312 30.14 -27.34 -10.54
CA ILE A 312 29.62 -27.31 -9.16
C ILE A 312 30.68 -26.79 -8.17
N GLN A 313 31.95 -27.17 -8.35
CA GLN A 313 33.05 -26.73 -7.48
C GLN A 313 33.23 -25.19 -7.50
N GLY A 314 33.02 -24.54 -8.65
CA GLY A 314 33.09 -23.09 -8.76
C GLY A 314 31.93 -22.36 -8.06
N ALA A 315 30.77 -23.01 -7.90
CA ALA A 315 29.66 -22.47 -7.11
C ALA A 315 29.95 -22.55 -5.61
N ASP A 316 30.61 -23.63 -5.17
CA ASP A 316 31.06 -23.80 -3.78
C ASP A 316 32.11 -22.75 -3.41
N GLU A 317 33.13 -22.59 -4.26
CA GLU A 317 34.19 -21.60 -4.09
C GLU A 317 33.63 -20.18 -4.00
N ALA A 318 32.72 -19.81 -4.91
CA ALA A 318 32.09 -18.49 -4.90
C ALA A 318 31.27 -18.23 -3.62
N PHE A 319 30.55 -19.23 -3.12
CA PHE A 319 29.76 -19.12 -1.89
C PHE A 319 30.66 -19.02 -0.65
N PHE A 320 31.63 -19.93 -0.48
CA PHE A 320 32.48 -19.97 0.69
C PHE A 320 33.50 -18.82 0.74
N ALA A 321 33.97 -18.31 -0.40
CA ALA A 321 34.80 -17.11 -0.45
C ALA A 321 34.03 -15.90 0.11
N TRP A 322 32.77 -15.72 -0.29
CA TRP A 322 31.93 -14.66 0.25
C TRP A 322 31.60 -14.85 1.73
N VAL A 323 31.29 -16.08 2.16
CA VAL A 323 31.04 -16.38 3.58
C VAL A 323 32.26 -16.04 4.44
N SER A 324 33.47 -16.37 3.98
CA SER A 324 34.72 -16.03 4.68
C SER A 324 34.94 -14.51 4.75
N GLU A 325 34.68 -13.79 3.66
CA GLU A 325 34.79 -12.33 3.63
C GLU A 325 33.74 -11.64 4.53
N ALA A 326 32.51 -12.17 4.56
CA ALA A 326 31.44 -11.68 5.42
C ALA A 326 31.72 -11.96 6.90
N GLN A 327 32.31 -13.12 7.22
CA GLN A 327 32.69 -13.48 8.59
C GLN A 327 33.84 -12.60 9.10
N ALA A 328 34.86 -12.36 8.28
CA ALA A 328 35.97 -11.46 8.64
C ALA A 328 35.50 -10.03 8.95
N LYS A 329 34.49 -9.54 8.23
CA LYS A 329 33.86 -8.23 8.49
C LYS A 329 33.06 -8.21 9.79
N VAL A 330 32.40 -9.31 10.14
CA VAL A 330 31.68 -9.46 11.41
C VAL A 330 32.64 -9.53 12.60
N ASP A 331 33.73 -10.29 12.48
CA ASP A 331 34.73 -10.44 13.55
C ASP A 331 35.47 -9.11 13.82
N SER A 332 35.76 -8.34 12.76
CA SER A 332 36.33 -6.99 12.87
C SER A 332 35.36 -5.99 13.51
N ALA A 333 34.05 -6.14 13.27
CA ALA A 333 33.02 -5.27 13.85
C ALA A 333 32.74 -5.58 15.33
N ASN A 334 32.90 -6.85 15.74
CA ASN A 334 32.71 -7.30 17.12
C ASN A 334 33.93 -7.03 18.02
N ALA A 335 35.10 -6.66 17.46
CA ALA A 335 36.29 -6.24 18.20
C ALA A 335 36.23 -4.79 18.72
N ALA A 336 35.24 -3.98 18.29
CA ALA A 336 35.05 -2.60 18.73
C ALA A 336 34.11 -2.54 19.97
N PRO A 337 34.48 -1.83 21.06
CA PRO A 337 33.84 -2.01 22.37
C PRO A 337 32.53 -1.21 22.54
N LYS A 338 31.60 -1.24 21.57
CA LYS A 338 30.28 -0.56 21.70
C LYS A 338 29.18 -0.90 20.67
N LYS A 339 29.21 -2.03 19.94
CA LYS A 339 28.10 -2.42 19.03
C LYS A 339 27.54 -3.80 19.37
N LEU A 340 26.21 -3.92 19.30
CA LEU A 340 25.50 -5.21 19.38
C LEU A 340 26.16 -6.23 18.44
N ALA A 341 26.33 -7.47 18.92
CA ALA A 341 26.94 -8.56 18.17
C ALA A 341 26.41 -8.63 16.74
N ALA A 342 27.25 -8.29 15.76
CA ALA A 342 26.90 -8.39 14.35
C ALA A 342 26.74 -9.88 14.02
N LYS A 343 25.59 -10.26 13.46
CA LYS A 343 25.37 -11.61 12.91
C LYS A 343 25.64 -11.58 11.41
N LEU A 344 26.07 -12.70 10.85
CA LEU A 344 26.26 -12.85 9.41
C LEU A 344 24.96 -12.47 8.67
N PRO A 345 25.01 -11.66 7.60
CA PRO A 345 23.81 -11.20 6.90
C PRO A 345 23.19 -12.30 6.01
N LEU A 346 22.94 -13.49 6.55
CA LEU A 346 22.25 -14.58 5.86
C LEU A 346 20.73 -14.39 5.96
N GLY A 347 20.22 -13.42 5.20
CA GLY A 347 18.79 -13.14 5.12
C GLY A 347 17.99 -14.27 4.48
N HIS A 348 16.72 -14.42 4.91
CA HIS A 348 15.80 -15.45 4.42
C HIS A 348 15.71 -15.52 2.88
N GLN A 349 15.64 -14.36 2.22
CA GLN A 349 15.53 -14.28 0.76
C GLN A 349 16.82 -14.71 0.05
N PHE A 350 17.98 -14.32 0.58
CA PHE A 350 19.26 -14.77 0.05
C PHE A 350 19.41 -16.29 0.15
N VAL A 351 19.09 -16.87 1.31
CA VAL A 351 19.11 -18.33 1.52
C VAL A 351 18.15 -19.05 0.57
N LYS A 352 16.94 -18.51 0.40
CA LYS A 352 15.97 -19.05 -0.57
C LYS A 352 16.51 -19.04 -2.00
N ARG A 353 17.13 -17.94 -2.45
CA ARG A 353 17.73 -17.83 -3.80
C ARG A 353 18.93 -18.75 -3.98
N VAL A 354 19.78 -18.91 -2.96
CA VAL A 354 20.88 -19.88 -2.98
C VAL A 354 20.33 -21.30 -3.13
N LEU A 355 19.28 -21.65 -2.39
CA LEU A 355 18.63 -22.95 -2.51
C LEU A 355 17.98 -23.14 -3.88
N GLU A 356 17.35 -22.12 -4.47
CA GLU A 356 16.81 -22.18 -5.84
C GLU A 356 17.91 -22.42 -6.89
N VAL A 357 19.10 -21.85 -6.71
CA VAL A 357 20.25 -22.03 -7.62
C VAL A 357 20.87 -23.43 -7.45
N VAL A 358 21.02 -23.92 -6.22
CA VAL A 358 21.71 -25.20 -5.92
C VAL A 358 20.78 -26.42 -6.05
N LEU A 359 19.49 -26.28 -5.71
CA LEU A 359 18.48 -27.34 -5.75
C LEU A 359 17.60 -27.30 -7.00
N ARG A 360 18.10 -26.78 -8.12
CA ARG A 360 17.35 -26.75 -9.38
C ARG A 360 16.80 -28.13 -9.74
N SER A 361 15.48 -28.21 -9.93
CA SER A 361 14.85 -29.43 -10.43
C SER A 361 15.30 -29.68 -11.87
N PRO A 362 15.77 -30.89 -12.22
CA PRO A 362 16.20 -31.17 -13.57
C PRO A 362 15.00 -31.10 -14.52
N LYS A 363 15.19 -30.50 -15.70
CA LYS A 363 14.15 -30.42 -16.74
C LYS A 363 13.86 -31.78 -17.42
N ASN A 364 14.76 -32.76 -17.24
CA ASN A 364 14.62 -34.14 -17.71
C ASN A 364 14.80 -35.11 -16.54
N PRO A 365 13.98 -36.17 -16.43
CA PRO A 365 14.05 -37.15 -15.33
C PRO A 365 15.33 -38.01 -15.34
N ASP A 366 16.02 -38.12 -16.48
CA ASP A 366 17.21 -38.98 -16.66
C ASP A 366 18.55 -38.22 -16.67
N ALA A 367 18.55 -36.91 -16.35
CA ALA A 367 19.78 -36.12 -16.32
C ALA A 367 20.46 -36.17 -14.95
N ASP A 368 21.79 -36.39 -14.93
CA ASP A 368 22.61 -36.30 -13.73
C ASP A 368 22.35 -35.00 -12.97
N ILE A 369 21.89 -35.14 -11.73
CA ILE A 369 21.49 -34.01 -10.89
C ILE A 369 22.74 -33.35 -10.33
N LEU A 370 23.22 -32.31 -11.02
CA LEU A 370 24.32 -31.49 -10.54
C LEU A 370 23.89 -30.73 -9.27
N TYR A 371 24.57 -31.00 -8.16
CA TYR A 371 24.19 -30.57 -6.81
C TYR A 371 25.43 -30.28 -5.97
N SER A 372 25.40 -29.19 -5.19
CA SER A 372 26.40 -28.95 -4.16
C SER A 372 25.91 -29.42 -2.78
N PRO A 373 26.41 -30.57 -2.28
CA PRO A 373 26.10 -31.01 -0.92
C PRO A 373 26.71 -30.10 0.15
N LYS A 374 27.83 -29.44 -0.15
CA LYS A 374 28.58 -28.64 0.84
C LYS A 374 27.83 -27.36 1.24
N VAL A 375 27.25 -26.65 0.26
CA VAL A 375 26.50 -25.42 0.52
C VAL A 375 25.20 -25.71 1.27
N VAL A 376 24.48 -26.77 0.89
CA VAL A 376 23.24 -27.14 1.57
C VAL A 376 23.49 -27.65 2.99
N ARG A 377 24.53 -28.46 3.20
CA ARG A 377 24.93 -28.90 4.55
C ARG A 377 25.27 -27.71 5.45
N TYR A 378 26.02 -26.72 4.95
CA TYR A 378 26.34 -25.50 5.70
C TYR A 378 25.08 -24.72 6.13
N LEU A 379 24.10 -24.58 5.22
CA LEU A 379 22.84 -23.88 5.52
C LEU A 379 21.96 -24.65 6.52
N LEU A 380 21.97 -25.99 6.46
CA LEU A 380 21.28 -26.86 7.43
C LEU A 380 21.93 -26.81 8.81
N GLU A 381 23.26 -26.91 8.91
CA GLU A 381 24.00 -26.82 10.18
C GLU A 381 23.79 -25.47 10.89
N LYS A 382 23.61 -24.39 10.13
CA LYS A 382 23.30 -23.05 10.67
C LYS A 382 21.81 -22.83 10.99
N ARG A 383 20.95 -23.84 10.79
CA ARG A 383 19.49 -23.78 11.00
C ARG A 383 18.79 -22.66 10.22
N LEU A 384 19.29 -22.34 9.03
CA LEU A 384 18.81 -21.22 8.20
C LEU A 384 17.77 -21.62 7.16
N VAL A 385 17.45 -22.91 7.05
CA VAL A 385 16.54 -23.45 6.04
C VAL A 385 15.21 -23.86 6.68
N SER A 386 14.09 -23.45 6.09
CA SER A 386 12.76 -23.93 6.45
C SER A 386 12.15 -24.81 5.35
N ALA A 387 11.27 -25.73 5.74
CA ALA A 387 10.69 -26.72 4.83
C ALA A 387 9.94 -26.11 3.63
N GLY A 388 9.42 -24.88 3.78
CA GLY A 388 8.70 -24.15 2.73
C GLY A 388 9.56 -23.30 1.79
N MET A 389 10.89 -23.29 1.94
CA MET A 389 11.78 -22.49 1.08
C MET A 389 11.96 -23.07 -0.33
N VAL A 390 11.64 -24.35 -0.53
CA VAL A 390 11.82 -25.07 -1.80
C VAL A 390 10.47 -25.58 -2.29
N PRO A 391 10.09 -25.36 -3.56
CA PRO A 391 8.86 -25.92 -4.11
C PRO A 391 8.90 -27.45 -4.08
N GLY A 392 7.87 -28.08 -3.51
CA GLY A 392 7.81 -29.54 -3.28
C GLY A 392 8.39 -30.02 -1.94
N GLY A 393 8.92 -29.10 -1.13
CA GLY A 393 9.46 -29.37 0.20
C GLY A 393 10.93 -29.80 0.19
N LEU A 394 11.69 -29.28 1.16
CA LEU A 394 13.13 -29.55 1.31
C LEU A 394 13.45 -31.05 1.40
N PHE A 395 12.65 -31.80 2.16
CA PHE A 395 12.84 -33.23 2.36
C PHE A 395 12.68 -34.03 1.07
N SER A 396 11.71 -33.67 0.23
CA SER A 396 11.50 -34.28 -1.09
C SER A 396 12.71 -34.02 -2.01
N ALA A 397 13.24 -32.79 -1.97
CA ALA A 397 14.40 -32.39 -2.78
C ALA A 397 15.70 -33.11 -2.36
N LEU A 398 15.92 -33.30 -1.06
CA LEU A 398 17.07 -34.05 -0.52
C LEU A 398 16.95 -35.55 -0.77
N ARG A 399 15.74 -36.12 -0.61
CA ARG A 399 15.47 -37.54 -0.89
C ARG A 399 15.70 -37.91 -2.35
N LEU A 400 15.30 -37.04 -3.28
CA LEU A 400 15.52 -37.22 -4.72
C LEU A 400 17.02 -37.35 -5.06
N ARG A 401 17.88 -36.69 -4.28
CA ARG A 401 19.33 -36.61 -4.50
C ARG A 401 20.14 -37.61 -3.68
N LYS A 402 19.47 -38.50 -2.94
CA LYS A 402 20.09 -39.48 -2.01
C LYS A 402 21.01 -38.83 -0.95
N ASP A 403 20.83 -37.54 -0.67
CA ASP A 403 21.64 -36.78 0.31
C ASP A 403 21.00 -36.77 1.71
N TRP A 404 20.10 -37.72 1.95
CA TRP A 404 19.32 -37.87 3.19
C TRP A 404 20.17 -38.26 4.41
N ALA A 405 21.38 -38.77 4.20
CA ALA A 405 22.31 -39.18 5.24
C ALA A 405 22.98 -38.01 5.99
N SER A 406 22.53 -36.76 5.77
CA SER A 406 22.75 -35.67 6.72
C SER A 406 21.79 -35.84 7.89
N ASP A 407 22.07 -36.89 8.67
CA ASP A 407 21.29 -37.41 9.79
C ASP A 407 20.81 -36.32 10.75
N CYS A 408 19.52 -36.42 11.07
CA CYS A 408 18.93 -36.16 12.37
C CYS A 408 19.64 -35.13 13.27
N LEU A 409 19.04 -33.93 13.36
CA LEU A 409 18.74 -33.24 14.62
C LEU A 409 19.65 -33.61 15.80
N ARG A 410 20.68 -32.80 16.02
CA ARG A 410 21.09 -32.38 17.37
C ARG A 410 20.83 -30.89 17.55
#